data_AF-A0A7X9HA81-F1
#
_entry.id   AF-A0A7X9HA81-F1
#
_cell.length_a   1.000
_cell.length_b   1.000
_cell.length_c   1.000
_cell.angle_alpha   90.00
_cell.angle_beta   90.00
_cell.angle_gamma   90.00
#
_symmetry.space_group_name_H-M   'P 1'
#
loop_
_entity.id
_entity.type
_entity.pdbx_description
1 polymer ?
#
loop_
_entity_poly.entity_id
_entity_poly.type
_entity_poly.pdbx_seq_one_letter_code
_entity_poly.pdbx_strand_id
1 'polypeptide(L)'
;MVVEIETIKKLREETGISLSDCKKALEESNGDISLAKEYLKKRGAAVALKKTEREASAGIIDSYIHSNKRLGVLLEINCETDFVARGEDFQNLAHEICLQIASMKPMYLKEEEIPQSVLEKEKEIIAEQVKEMNKPAEVLEGIIKGKLEKYKKEVCLLDQLWIKDDSKTIQSLINEYIAKIGENIIVKRFVIYEI
;
A
#
# COMPACT_ATOMS: atom_id res chain seq x y z
N MET A 1 6.76 25.49 -21.96
CA MET A 1 8.21 25.25 -21.89
C MET A 1 8.52 24.01 -22.72
N VAL A 2 9.61 23.98 -23.50
CA VAL A 2 9.96 22.79 -24.31
C VAL A 2 10.75 21.82 -23.42
N VAL A 3 10.17 20.69 -23.09
CA VAL A 3 10.86 19.61 -22.36
C VAL A 3 11.58 18.72 -23.39
N GLU A 4 12.84 18.41 -23.14
CA GLU A 4 13.63 17.54 -24.02
C GLU A 4 13.09 16.11 -24.02
N ILE A 5 13.01 15.50 -25.22
CA ILE A 5 12.49 14.14 -25.42
C ILE A 5 13.32 13.12 -24.62
N GLU A 6 14.63 13.33 -24.51
CA GLU A 6 15.51 12.41 -23.79
C GLU A 6 15.21 12.39 -22.29
N THR A 7 14.92 13.55 -21.70
CA THR A 7 14.51 13.68 -20.31
C THR A 7 13.16 12.99 -20.05
N ILE A 8 12.23 13.08 -21.00
CA ILE A 8 10.93 12.37 -20.93
C ILE A 8 11.15 10.85 -20.97
N LYS A 9 12.00 10.36 -21.86
CA LYS A 9 12.33 8.92 -21.96
C LYS A 9 12.99 8.42 -20.68
N LYS A 10 13.98 9.15 -20.17
CA LYS A 10 14.66 8.82 -18.92
C LYS A 10 13.69 8.73 -17.75
N LEU A 11 12.80 9.72 -17.59
CA LEU A 11 11.80 9.70 -16.53
C LEU A 11 10.84 8.51 -16.67
N ARG A 12 10.44 8.16 -17.90
CA ARG A 12 9.62 6.98 -18.17
C ARG A 12 10.35 5.68 -17.84
N GLU A 13 11.62 5.55 -18.20
CA GLU A 13 12.42 4.36 -17.89
C GLU A 13 12.55 4.17 -16.36
N GLU A 14 12.73 5.26 -15.63
CA GLU A 14 12.89 5.22 -14.17
C GLU A 14 11.57 4.99 -13.41
N THR A 15 10.42 5.40 -13.97
CA THR A 15 9.12 5.35 -13.26
C THR A 15 8.15 4.32 -13.84
N GLY A 16 8.33 3.91 -15.09
CA GLY A 16 7.40 3.09 -15.86
C GLY A 16 6.09 3.79 -16.23
N ILE A 17 5.91 5.08 -15.91
CA ILE A 17 4.67 5.82 -16.15
C ILE A 17 4.55 6.23 -17.63
N SER A 18 3.32 6.45 -18.10
CA SER A 18 3.03 6.86 -19.48
C SER A 18 3.87 8.08 -19.94
N LEU A 19 4.28 8.09 -21.22
CA LEU A 19 5.06 9.21 -21.80
C LEU A 19 4.33 10.55 -21.64
N SER A 20 3.00 10.55 -21.77
CA SER A 20 2.21 11.78 -21.64
C SER A 20 2.26 12.33 -20.21
N ASP A 21 2.24 11.47 -19.20
CA ASP A 21 2.27 11.92 -17.81
C ASP A 21 3.68 12.30 -17.39
N CYS A 22 4.71 11.61 -17.87
CA CYS A 22 6.11 12.00 -17.70
C CYS A 22 6.38 13.40 -18.30
N LYS A 23 5.87 13.65 -19.51
CA LYS A 23 5.97 14.97 -20.15
C LYS A 23 5.31 16.06 -19.31
N LYS A 24 4.06 15.85 -18.87
CA LYS A 24 3.34 16.81 -18.01
C LYS A 24 4.07 17.07 -16.70
N ALA A 25 4.58 16.01 -16.05
CA ALA A 25 5.32 16.16 -14.81
C ALA A 25 6.59 17.00 -14.98
N LEU A 26 7.32 16.82 -16.09
CA LEU A 26 8.49 17.64 -16.41
C LEU A 26 8.13 19.07 -16.78
N GLU A 27 6.99 19.31 -17.44
CA GLU A 27 6.49 20.66 -17.72
C GLU A 27 6.19 21.43 -16.42
N GLU A 28 5.50 20.77 -15.46
CA GLU A 28 5.18 21.34 -14.14
C GLU A 28 6.40 21.51 -13.23
N SER A 29 7.44 20.70 -13.46
CA SER A 29 8.66 20.68 -12.66
C SER A 29 9.82 21.44 -13.30
N ASN A 30 9.55 22.25 -14.33
CA ASN A 30 10.57 23.01 -15.06
C ASN A 30 11.75 22.16 -15.57
N GLY A 31 11.48 20.91 -15.95
CA GLY A 31 12.47 19.96 -16.48
C GLY A 31 13.31 19.24 -15.42
N ASP A 32 13.11 19.54 -14.13
CA ASP A 32 13.80 18.86 -13.04
C ASP A 32 13.20 17.46 -12.82
N ILE A 33 14.04 16.43 -12.96
CA ILE A 33 13.65 15.02 -12.85
C ILE A 33 13.23 14.67 -11.42
N SER A 34 13.93 15.18 -10.40
CA SER A 34 13.64 14.88 -9.00
C SER A 34 12.29 15.46 -8.59
N LEU A 35 12.04 16.72 -8.96
CA LEU A 35 10.74 17.36 -8.74
C LEU A 35 9.63 16.67 -9.56
N ALA A 36 9.92 16.26 -10.79
CA ALA A 36 8.95 15.52 -11.62
C ALA A 36 8.57 14.17 -11.01
N LYS A 37 9.51 13.45 -10.40
CA LYS A 37 9.21 12.21 -9.66
C LYS A 37 8.32 12.48 -8.45
N GLU A 38 8.60 13.52 -7.68
CA GLU A 38 7.76 13.90 -6.53
C GLU A 38 6.36 14.29 -6.99
N TYR A 39 6.26 15.04 -8.09
CA TYR A 39 4.99 15.39 -8.74
C TYR A 39 4.21 14.14 -9.16
N LEU A 40 4.87 13.18 -9.84
CA LEU A 40 4.25 11.93 -10.26
C LEU A 40 3.78 11.10 -9.07
N LYS A 41 4.54 11.04 -7.97
CA LYS A 41 4.15 10.35 -6.74
C LYS A 41 2.89 10.96 -6.13
N LYS A 42 2.84 12.29 -5.99
CA LYS A 42 1.65 13.01 -5.48
C LYS A 42 0.44 12.80 -6.38
N ARG A 43 0.63 12.88 -7.70
CA ARG A 43 -0.45 12.69 -8.67
C ARG A 43 -0.92 11.24 -8.77
N GLY A 44 -0.04 10.27 -8.53
CA GLY A 44 -0.37 8.85 -8.54
C GLY A 44 -1.48 8.50 -7.56
N ALA A 45 -1.44 9.05 -6.34
CA ALA A 45 -2.51 8.89 -5.37
C ALA A 45 -3.85 9.45 -5.88
N ALA A 46 -3.85 10.62 -6.52
CA ALA A 46 -5.07 11.20 -7.10
C ALA A 46 -5.61 10.38 -8.29
N VAL A 47 -4.72 9.79 -9.10
CA VAL A 47 -5.12 8.88 -10.19
C VAL A 47 -5.73 7.60 -9.63
N ALA A 48 -5.12 7.02 -8.59
CA ALA A 48 -5.64 5.84 -7.90
C ALA A 48 -7.03 6.11 -7.33
N LEU A 49 -7.22 7.23 -6.62
CA LEU A 49 -8.51 7.63 -6.07
C LEU A 49 -9.61 7.70 -7.14
N LYS A 50 -9.31 8.29 -8.31
CA LYS A 50 -10.26 8.37 -9.46
C LYS A 50 -10.59 7.00 -10.08
N LYS A 51 -9.75 5.99 -9.84
CA LYS A 51 -9.91 4.65 -10.38
C LYS A 51 -10.60 3.69 -9.42
N THR A 52 -10.65 4.01 -8.12
CA THR A 52 -11.25 3.16 -7.08
C THR A 52 -12.68 2.73 -7.38
N GLU A 53 -13.47 3.58 -8.04
CA GLU A 53 -14.86 3.28 -8.41
C GLU A 53 -15.00 2.34 -9.62
N ARG A 54 -13.91 2.10 -10.35
CA ARG A 54 -13.93 1.19 -11.50
C ARG A 54 -13.95 -0.24 -11.02
N GLU A 55 -14.78 -1.05 -11.66
CA GLU A 55 -14.86 -2.47 -11.38
C GLU A 55 -13.54 -3.17 -11.74
N ALA A 56 -12.97 -3.89 -10.77
CA ALA A 56 -11.79 -4.73 -10.95
C ALA A 56 -12.20 -6.19 -10.76
N SER A 57 -12.64 -6.83 -11.85
CA SER A 57 -13.17 -8.20 -11.85
C SER A 57 -12.19 -9.24 -12.41
N ALA A 58 -11.11 -8.79 -13.08
CA ALA A 58 -9.97 -9.63 -13.46
C ALA A 58 -8.96 -9.71 -12.31
N GLY A 59 -7.92 -10.54 -12.43
CA GLY A 59 -6.87 -10.63 -11.41
C GLY A 59 -6.18 -11.98 -11.37
N ILE A 60 -5.44 -12.20 -10.28
CA ILE A 60 -4.77 -13.48 -10.00
C ILE A 60 -4.93 -13.85 -8.53
N ILE A 61 -4.75 -15.14 -8.25
CA ILE A 61 -4.40 -15.60 -6.92
C ILE A 61 -2.90 -15.85 -6.93
N ASP A 62 -2.16 -15.12 -6.12
CA ASP A 62 -0.74 -15.38 -5.90
C ASP A 62 -0.52 -16.07 -4.55
N SER A 63 0.64 -16.71 -4.42
CA SER A 63 0.99 -17.48 -3.22
C SER A 63 2.45 -17.34 -2.85
N TYR A 64 2.72 -17.40 -1.55
CA TYR A 64 4.06 -17.50 -1.02
C TYR A 64 4.15 -18.61 0.01
N ILE A 65 5.10 -19.53 -0.18
CA ILE A 65 5.43 -20.57 0.81
C ILE A 65 6.82 -20.27 1.34
N HIS A 66 6.94 -20.10 2.65
CA HIS A 66 8.22 -19.82 3.28
C HIS A 66 9.17 -21.03 3.12
N SER A 67 10.48 -20.78 3.07
CA SER A 67 11.50 -21.79 2.72
C SER A 67 11.51 -23.01 3.66
N ASN A 68 11.09 -22.83 4.92
CA ASN A 68 10.97 -23.89 5.90
C ASN A 68 9.64 -24.68 5.83
N LYS A 69 8.73 -24.32 4.90
CA LYS A 69 7.42 -24.95 4.67
C LYS A 69 6.46 -24.91 5.86
N ARG A 70 6.67 -24.01 6.83
CA ARG A 70 5.80 -23.85 8.01
C ARG A 70 4.83 -22.68 7.91
N LEU A 71 5.03 -21.78 6.95
CA LEU A 71 4.17 -20.63 6.71
C LEU A 71 3.82 -20.54 5.22
N GLY A 72 2.55 -20.31 4.93
CA GLY A 72 2.03 -20.11 3.59
C GLY A 72 1.02 -18.97 3.52
N VAL A 73 1.05 -18.20 2.44
CA VAL A 73 0.12 -17.11 2.15
C VAL A 73 -0.56 -17.37 0.82
N LEU A 74 -1.87 -17.10 0.77
CA LEU A 74 -2.62 -16.92 -0.47
C LEU A 74 -3.20 -15.50 -0.51
N LEU A 75 -3.07 -14.85 -1.66
CA LEU A 75 -3.53 -13.49 -1.90
C LEU A 75 -4.41 -13.46 -3.15
N GLU A 76 -5.62 -12.91 -3.03
CA GLU A 76 -6.42 -12.53 -4.19
C GLU A 76 -6.26 -11.04 -4.45
N ILE A 77 -5.73 -10.70 -5.63
CA ILE A 77 -5.54 -9.33 -6.09
C ILE A 77 -6.17 -9.15 -7.47
N ASN A 78 -6.95 -8.09 -7.62
CA ASN A 78 -7.74 -7.81 -8.80
C ASN A 78 -7.25 -6.58 -9.58
N CYS A 79 -7.50 -6.59 -10.88
CA CYS A 79 -7.33 -5.47 -11.80
C CYS A 79 -8.53 -5.34 -12.76
N GLU A 80 -8.52 -4.34 -13.65
CA GLU A 80 -9.62 -4.12 -14.61
C GLU A 80 -9.60 -5.18 -15.73
N THR A 81 -8.41 -5.63 -16.20
CA THR A 81 -8.30 -6.54 -17.35
C THR A 81 -7.35 -7.73 -17.15
N ASP A 82 -7.65 -8.85 -17.82
CA ASP A 82 -6.79 -10.05 -17.86
C ASP A 82 -5.41 -9.79 -18.48
N PHE A 83 -5.30 -8.77 -19.34
CA PHE A 83 -4.02 -8.40 -19.94
C PHE A 83 -3.05 -7.89 -18.87
N VAL A 84 -3.53 -7.00 -17.99
CA VAL A 84 -2.75 -6.51 -16.86
C VAL A 84 -2.48 -7.62 -15.85
N ALA A 85 -3.44 -8.50 -15.59
CA ALA A 85 -3.26 -9.62 -14.65
C ALA A 85 -2.07 -10.54 -15.02
N ARG A 86 -1.74 -10.64 -16.31
CA ARG A 86 -0.63 -11.44 -16.84
C ARG A 86 0.68 -10.65 -16.98
N GLY A 87 0.65 -9.35 -16.73
CA GLY A 87 1.82 -8.48 -16.82
C GLY A 87 2.79 -8.69 -15.66
N GLU A 88 4.08 -8.60 -15.95
CA GLU A 88 5.16 -8.79 -14.97
C GLU A 88 5.04 -7.83 -13.78
N ASP A 89 4.70 -6.57 -14.03
CA ASP A 89 4.50 -5.58 -12.97
C ASP A 89 3.40 -5.98 -11.98
N PHE A 90 2.27 -6.49 -12.48
CA PHE A 90 1.15 -6.89 -11.63
C PHE A 90 1.49 -8.15 -10.82
N GLN A 91 2.14 -9.14 -11.45
CA GLN A 91 2.60 -10.34 -10.77
C GLN A 91 3.64 -10.04 -9.70
N ASN A 92 4.59 -9.14 -9.99
CA ASN A 92 5.57 -8.69 -9.02
C ASN A 92 4.90 -8.01 -7.83
N LEU A 93 3.95 -7.10 -8.07
CA LEU A 93 3.19 -6.47 -6.97
C LEU A 93 2.48 -7.51 -6.09
N ALA A 94 1.80 -8.48 -6.71
CA ALA A 94 1.12 -9.55 -5.98
C ALA A 94 2.09 -10.32 -5.08
N HIS A 95 3.26 -10.66 -5.62
CA HIS A 95 4.29 -11.38 -4.89
C HIS A 95 4.89 -10.57 -3.73
N GLU A 96 5.16 -9.29 -3.95
CA GLU A 96 5.63 -8.38 -2.89
C GLU A 96 4.62 -8.27 -1.74
N ILE A 97 3.33 -8.23 -2.05
CA ILE A 97 2.27 -8.21 -1.03
C ILE A 97 2.19 -9.57 -0.31
N CYS A 98 2.38 -10.70 -0.99
CA CYS A 98 2.49 -12.00 -0.32
C CYS A 98 3.65 -12.03 0.69
N LEU A 99 4.83 -11.50 0.32
CA LEU A 99 6.00 -11.39 1.19
C LEU A 99 5.73 -10.48 2.40
N GLN A 100 5.05 -9.36 2.17
CA GLN A 100 4.60 -8.47 3.24
C GLN A 100 3.70 -9.21 4.24
N ILE A 101 2.65 -9.87 3.74
CA ILE A 101 1.67 -10.59 4.57
C ILE A 101 2.38 -11.68 5.39
N ALA A 102 3.29 -12.43 4.75
CA ALA A 102 4.05 -13.48 5.42
C ALA A 102 4.93 -12.94 6.57
N SER A 103 5.46 -11.73 6.40
CA SER A 103 6.38 -11.11 7.36
C SER A 103 5.65 -10.41 8.50
N MET A 104 4.59 -9.67 8.18
CA MET A 104 3.91 -8.78 9.13
C MET A 104 2.62 -9.35 9.71
N LYS A 105 2.09 -10.43 9.13
CA LYS A 105 0.91 -11.15 9.61
C LYS A 105 -0.29 -10.25 9.93
N PRO A 106 -0.73 -9.38 9.00
CA PRO A 106 -1.92 -8.57 9.20
C PRO A 106 -3.14 -9.45 9.49
N MET A 107 -4.07 -8.93 10.29
CA MET A 107 -5.33 -9.60 10.62
C MET A 107 -6.50 -9.10 9.75
N TYR A 108 -6.38 -7.89 9.20
CA TYR A 108 -7.41 -7.22 8.43
C TYR A 108 -6.79 -6.59 7.17
N LEU A 109 -7.60 -6.30 6.14
CA LEU A 109 -7.10 -5.54 4.99
C LEU A 109 -6.95 -4.05 5.35
N LYS A 110 -7.95 -3.50 6.04
CA LYS A 110 -8.12 -2.07 6.33
C LYS A 110 -8.86 -1.84 7.64
N GLU A 111 -8.77 -0.62 8.16
CA GLU A 111 -9.34 -0.25 9.45
C GLU A 111 -10.85 -0.51 9.55
N GLU A 112 -11.61 -0.34 8.47
CA GLU A 112 -13.07 -0.53 8.49
C GLU A 112 -13.49 -1.99 8.69
N GLU A 113 -12.56 -2.94 8.50
CA GLU A 113 -12.82 -4.37 8.72
C GLU A 113 -12.57 -4.79 10.18
N ILE A 114 -12.01 -3.91 11.01
CA ILE A 114 -11.76 -4.23 12.42
C ILE A 114 -13.10 -4.18 13.18
N PRO A 115 -13.53 -5.27 13.85
CA PRO A 115 -14.73 -5.24 14.66
C PRO A 115 -14.59 -4.26 15.82
N GLN A 116 -15.65 -3.49 16.07
CA GLN A 116 -15.70 -2.51 17.17
C GLN A 116 -15.36 -3.15 18.54
N SER A 117 -15.81 -4.39 18.76
CA SER A 117 -15.49 -5.15 19.98
C SER A 117 -14.00 -5.46 20.16
N VAL A 118 -13.23 -5.57 19.08
CA VAL A 118 -11.77 -5.75 19.13
C VAL A 118 -11.11 -4.42 19.51
N LEU A 119 -11.55 -3.31 18.92
CA LEU A 119 -11.04 -1.98 19.24
C LEU A 119 -11.30 -1.58 20.70
N GLU A 120 -12.48 -1.91 21.23
CA GLU A 120 -12.83 -1.65 22.63
C GLU A 120 -11.95 -2.45 23.59
N LYS A 121 -11.79 -3.74 23.34
CA LYS A 121 -10.89 -4.60 24.13
C LYS A 121 -9.45 -4.12 24.10
N GLU A 122 -8.94 -3.77 22.92
CA GLU A 122 -7.57 -3.27 22.79
C GLU A 122 -7.40 -1.94 23.53
N LYS A 123 -8.40 -1.05 23.45
CA LYS A 123 -8.41 0.21 24.20
C LYS A 123 -8.39 -0.02 25.71
N GLU A 124 -9.13 -1.00 26.23
CA GLU A 124 -9.10 -1.38 27.65
C GLU A 124 -7.73 -1.90 28.09
N ILE A 125 -7.13 -2.79 27.29
CA ILE A 125 -5.78 -3.33 27.54
C ILE A 125 -4.76 -2.19 27.58
N ILE A 126 -4.79 -1.29 26.60
CA ILE A 126 -3.91 -0.13 26.54
C ILE A 126 -4.14 0.81 27.73
N ALA A 127 -5.40 1.06 28.09
CA ALA A 127 -5.75 1.91 29.23
C ALA A 127 -5.15 1.34 30.53
N GLU A 128 -5.25 0.03 30.75
CA GLU A 128 -4.66 -0.64 31.91
C GLU A 128 -3.13 -0.48 31.93
N GLN A 129 -2.47 -0.70 30.79
CA GLN A 129 -1.01 -0.53 30.68
C GLN A 129 -0.52 0.89 31.01
N VAL A 130 -1.34 1.91 30.76
CA VAL A 130 -0.94 3.31 30.99
C VAL A 130 -1.41 3.86 32.33
N LYS A 131 -2.35 3.19 33.04
CA LYS A 131 -2.78 3.59 34.40
C LYS A 131 -1.63 3.61 35.40
N GLU A 132 -0.65 2.74 35.23
CA GLU A 132 0.57 2.71 36.06
C GLU A 132 1.51 3.90 35.80
N MET A 133 1.30 4.64 34.71
CA MET A 133 2.05 5.86 34.43
C MET A 133 1.41 7.02 35.20
N ASN A 134 2.08 7.50 36.27
CA ASN A 134 1.68 8.69 37.03
C ASN A 134 1.73 9.97 36.18
N LYS A 135 0.79 10.13 35.24
CA LYS A 135 0.69 11.24 34.30
C LYS A 135 -0.73 11.85 34.33
N PRO A 136 -0.91 13.12 33.91
CA PRO A 136 -2.23 13.73 33.81
C PRO A 136 -3.15 12.98 32.84
N ALA A 137 -4.47 13.00 33.11
CA ALA A 137 -5.48 12.30 32.31
C ALA A 137 -5.43 12.64 30.81
N GLU A 138 -5.25 13.92 30.47
CA GLU A 138 -5.13 14.39 29.09
C GLU A 138 -3.93 13.77 28.35
N VAL A 139 -2.80 13.58 29.07
CA VAL A 139 -1.61 12.91 28.52
C VAL A 139 -1.87 11.42 28.33
N LEU A 140 -2.58 10.79 29.27
CA LEU A 140 -2.94 9.37 29.17
C LEU A 140 -3.88 9.11 27.98
N GLU A 141 -4.89 9.95 27.75
CA GLU A 141 -5.78 9.84 26.60
C GLU A 141 -5.02 9.97 25.28
N GLY A 142 -4.09 10.92 25.19
CA GLY A 142 -3.21 11.07 24.02
C GLY A 142 -2.36 9.82 23.76
N ILE A 143 -1.82 9.20 24.81
CA ILE A 143 -1.04 7.95 24.71
C ILE A 143 -1.94 6.79 24.25
N ILE A 144 -3.13 6.64 24.82
CA ILE A 144 -4.09 5.59 24.45
C ILE A 144 -4.43 5.72 22.96
N LYS A 145 -4.75 6.93 22.50
CA LYS A 145 -5.04 7.21 21.09
C LYS A 145 -3.85 6.85 20.20
N GLY A 146 -2.64 7.29 20.55
CA GLY A 146 -1.45 7.01 19.77
C GLY A 146 -1.12 5.51 19.68
N LYS A 147 -1.27 4.76 20.78
CA LYS A 147 -1.09 3.30 20.79
C LYS A 147 -2.16 2.58 19.98
N LEU A 148 -3.41 3.02 20.05
CA LEU A 148 -4.50 2.43 19.27
C LEU A 148 -4.31 2.66 17.76
N GLU A 149 -3.88 3.86 17.36
CA GLU A 149 -3.52 4.16 15.97
C GLU A 149 -2.33 3.32 15.49
N LYS A 150 -1.34 3.09 16.35
CA LYS A 150 -0.24 2.17 16.05
C LYS A 150 -0.73 0.72 15.87
N TYR A 151 -1.60 0.25 16.76
CA TYR A 151 -2.19 -1.09 16.68
C TYR A 151 -2.90 -1.29 15.34
N LYS A 152 -3.75 -0.35 14.92
CA LYS A 152 -4.43 -0.39 13.62
C LYS A 152 -3.44 -0.55 12.45
N LYS A 153 -2.37 0.25 12.44
CA LYS A 153 -1.31 0.17 11.41
C LYS A 153 -0.54 -1.14 11.42
N GLU A 154 -0.47 -1.84 12.54
CA GLU A 154 0.17 -3.14 12.64
C GLU A 154 -0.75 -4.26 12.16
N VAL A 155 -2.06 -4.15 12.37
CA VAL A 155 -3.01 -5.23 12.06
C VAL A 155 -3.69 -5.10 10.70
N CYS A 156 -3.66 -3.92 10.07
CA CYS A 156 -4.24 -3.67 8.75
C CYS A 156 -3.18 -3.68 7.64
N LEU A 157 -3.29 -4.60 6.68
CA LEU A 157 -2.32 -4.75 5.59
C LEU A 157 -2.05 -3.45 4.84
N LEU A 158 -3.09 -2.70 4.46
CA LEU A 158 -2.96 -1.51 3.63
C LEU A 158 -2.23 -0.35 4.33
N ASP A 159 -2.30 -0.31 5.66
CA ASP A 159 -1.70 0.73 6.50
C ASP A 159 -0.28 0.39 6.96
N GLN A 160 0.13 -0.87 6.84
CA GLN A 160 1.48 -1.31 7.17
C GLN A 160 2.51 -0.64 6.28
N LEU A 161 3.67 -0.32 6.89
CA LEU A 161 4.88 0.04 6.15
C LEU A 161 5.37 -1.17 5.35
N TRP A 162 5.82 -0.92 4.12
CA TRP A 162 6.31 -1.99 3.28
C TRP A 162 7.70 -2.45 3.76
N ILE A 163 7.86 -3.76 3.96
CA ILE A 163 9.09 -4.35 4.52
C ILE A 163 10.36 -4.04 3.72
N LYS A 164 10.25 -3.71 2.43
CA LYS A 164 11.41 -3.36 1.59
C LYS A 164 11.72 -1.87 1.53
N ASP A 165 10.77 -1.02 1.93
CA ASP A 165 10.91 0.44 1.93
C ASP A 165 9.89 1.03 2.91
N ASP A 166 10.38 1.35 4.10
CA ASP A 166 9.60 1.87 5.22
C ASP A 166 9.14 3.33 5.01
N SER A 167 9.54 3.97 3.91
CA SER A 167 9.07 5.31 3.55
C SER A 167 7.64 5.32 3.00
N LYS A 168 7.04 4.15 2.73
CA LYS A 168 5.70 4.02 2.17
C LYS A 168 4.92 2.84 2.72
N THR A 169 3.60 3.01 2.73
CA THR A 169 2.67 1.94 3.10
C THR A 169 2.34 1.05 1.91
N ILE A 170 1.73 -0.10 2.16
CA ILE A 170 1.21 -0.98 1.11
C ILE A 170 0.15 -0.27 0.25
N GLN A 171 -0.73 0.55 0.83
CA GLN A 171 -1.66 1.36 0.05
C GLN A 171 -0.93 2.31 -0.90
N SER A 172 0.15 2.95 -0.43
CA SER A 172 0.96 3.83 -1.29
C SER A 172 1.66 3.05 -2.40
N LEU A 173 2.16 1.86 -2.12
CA LEU A 173 2.75 0.97 -3.13
C LEU A 173 1.71 0.60 -4.20
N ILE A 174 0.51 0.19 -3.80
CA ILE A 174 -0.59 -0.12 -4.74
C ILE A 174 -0.92 1.11 -5.60
N ASN A 175 -1.01 2.30 -4.99
CA ASN A 175 -1.29 3.54 -5.73
C ASN A 175 -0.20 3.87 -6.76
N GLU A 176 1.08 3.62 -6.44
CA GLU A 176 2.19 3.77 -7.39
C GLU A 176 2.02 2.84 -8.59
N TYR A 177 1.64 1.57 -8.35
CA TYR A 177 1.36 0.62 -9.42
C TYR A 177 0.11 0.96 -10.23
N ILE A 178 -0.95 1.47 -9.61
CA ILE A 178 -2.13 1.99 -10.33
C ILE A 178 -1.74 3.15 -11.25
N ALA A 179 -0.86 4.05 -10.80
CA ALA A 179 -0.38 5.16 -11.60
C ALA A 179 0.50 4.70 -12.78
N LYS A 180 1.31 3.67 -12.56
CA LYS A 180 2.19 3.06 -13.57
C LYS A 180 1.40 2.27 -14.62
N ILE A 181 0.54 1.36 -14.18
CA ILE A 181 -0.22 0.44 -15.02
C ILE A 181 -1.42 1.15 -15.67
N GLY A 182 -2.04 2.08 -14.96
CA GLY A 182 -3.22 2.79 -15.44
C GLY A 182 -4.51 1.99 -15.31
N GLU A 183 -4.59 1.01 -14.41
CA GLU A 183 -5.82 0.29 -14.03
C GLU A 183 -6.02 0.35 -12.52
N ASN A 184 -7.28 0.26 -12.07
CA ASN A 184 -7.60 0.03 -10.67
C ASN A 184 -6.99 -1.30 -10.22
N ILE A 185 -6.42 -1.33 -9.01
CA ILE A 185 -5.83 -2.53 -8.40
C ILE A 185 -6.39 -2.65 -6.99
N ILE A 186 -6.97 -3.81 -6.68
CA ILE A 186 -7.63 -4.04 -5.39
C ILE A 186 -7.10 -5.34 -4.79
N VAL A 187 -6.60 -5.28 -3.55
CA VAL A 187 -6.42 -6.49 -2.76
C VAL A 187 -7.77 -6.90 -2.20
N LYS A 188 -8.26 -8.09 -2.58
CA LYS A 188 -9.62 -8.53 -2.24
C LYS A 188 -9.69 -9.27 -0.91
N ARG A 189 -8.71 -10.16 -0.68
CA ARG A 189 -8.59 -10.98 0.54
C ARG A 189 -7.24 -11.69 0.54
N PHE A 190 -6.83 -12.12 1.72
CA PHE A 190 -5.70 -13.01 1.89
C PHE A 190 -5.99 -14.03 2.99
N VAL A 191 -5.20 -15.09 3.04
CA VAL A 191 -5.17 -16.03 4.16
C VAL A 191 -3.74 -16.43 4.45
N ILE A 192 -3.46 -16.62 5.73
CA ILE A 192 -2.17 -17.07 6.24
C ILE A 192 -2.37 -18.43 6.91
N TYR A 193 -1.53 -19.39 6.57
CA TYR A 193 -1.42 -20.68 7.26
C TYR A 193 -0.07 -20.75 7.95
N GLU A 194 -0.06 -21.12 9.22
CA GLU A 194 1.16 -21.29 10.01
C GLU A 194 1.02 -22.51 10.93
N ILE A 195 2.09 -23.32 11.02
CA ILE A 195 2.19 -24.51 11.89
C ILE A 195 2.82 -24.15 13.23
#